data_AF-A0A436DP71-F1
#
_entry.id   AF-A0A436DP71-F1
#
_cell.length_a   1.000
_cell.length_b   1.000
_cell.length_c   1.000
_cell.angle_alpha   90.00
_cell.angle_beta   90.00
_cell.angle_gamma   90.00
#
_symmetry.space_group_name_H-M   'P 1'
#
loop_
_entity.id
_entity.type
_entity.pdbx_description
1 polymer ?
#
loop_
_entity_poly.entity_id
_entity_poly.type
_entity_poly.pdbx_seq_one_letter_code
_entity_poly.pdbx_strand_id
1 'polypeptide(L)'
;PWQHDPSTYGRAVLTAGYQKCEKAVLEQCRDLLAKQLEYAKRDGTDFLDASQNARLIASAEHYYRIMYYGGAESWNLRDTHMFETLEHLLHAGGPNAKAVVWAHNSHIGDARFTGMGVVRDELNIGQLCRQRFGN
;
A
#
# COMPACT_ATOMS: atom_id res chain seq x y z
N PRO A 1 1.28 -2.11 19.64
CA PRO A 1 0.20 -2.89 20.31
C PRO A 1 -0.68 -3.74 19.38
N TRP A 2 -0.77 -3.45 18.07
CA TRP A 2 -1.75 -4.10 17.18
C TRP A 2 -1.15 -4.90 16.01
N GLN A 3 0.17 -5.07 15.95
CA GLN A 3 0.87 -5.75 14.85
C GLN A 3 0.48 -7.23 14.67
N HIS A 4 0.01 -7.90 15.73
CA HIS A 4 -0.25 -9.34 15.70
C HIS A 4 -1.71 -9.72 15.42
N ASP A 5 -2.65 -8.78 15.48
CA ASP A 5 -4.06 -9.08 15.19
C ASP A 5 -4.80 -7.89 14.53
N PRO A 6 -4.64 -7.76 13.20
CA PRO A 6 -5.33 -6.78 12.38
C PRO A 6 -6.86 -6.76 12.56
N SER A 7 -7.45 -7.94 12.78
CA SER A 7 -8.89 -8.12 12.84
C SER A 7 -9.49 -7.54 14.13
N THR A 8 -8.74 -7.62 15.23
CA THR A 8 -9.11 -7.01 16.51
C THR A 8 -9.02 -5.49 16.47
N TYR A 9 -8.05 -4.91 15.75
CA TYR A 9 -8.01 -3.47 15.51
C TYR A 9 -9.20 -3.00 14.67
N GLY A 10 -9.51 -3.68 13.56
CA GLY A 10 -10.66 -3.35 12.70
C GLY A 10 -11.99 -3.37 13.47
N ARG A 11 -12.18 -4.38 14.33
CA ARG A 11 -13.35 -4.47 15.21
C ARG A 11 -13.42 -3.33 16.23
N ALA A 12 -12.30 -2.98 16.88
CA ALA A 12 -12.26 -1.94 17.92
C ALA A 12 -12.54 -0.52 17.38
N VAL A 13 -12.10 -0.22 16.15
CA VAL A 13 -12.36 1.07 15.47
C VAL A 13 -13.86 1.28 15.20
N LEU A 14 -14.61 0.19 14.94
CA LEU A 14 -16.04 0.24 14.66
C LEU A 14 -16.89 0.37 15.93
N THR A 15 -16.50 -0.26 17.04
CA THR A 15 -17.25 -0.19 18.31
C THR A 15 -17.04 1.13 19.06
N ALA A 16 -15.90 1.80 18.89
CA ALA A 16 -15.52 2.95 19.72
C ALA A 16 -15.92 4.34 19.16
N GLY A 17 -16.46 4.43 17.95
CA GLY A 17 -16.95 5.69 17.38
C GLY A 17 -16.34 6.00 16.01
N TYR A 18 -17.11 5.59 15.01
CA TYR A 18 -16.90 5.57 13.56
C TYR A 18 -16.38 6.88 12.88
N GLN A 19 -16.15 7.97 13.61
CA GLN A 19 -15.76 9.27 13.02
C GLN A 19 -14.70 10.05 13.80
N LYS A 20 -14.36 9.65 15.03
CA LYS A 20 -13.53 10.48 15.91
C LYS A 20 -12.02 10.29 15.70
N CYS A 21 -11.60 9.14 15.18
CA CYS A 21 -10.18 8.82 15.05
C CYS A 21 -9.62 9.11 13.66
N GLU A 22 -10.43 9.10 12.59
CA GLU A 22 -9.97 9.30 11.21
C GLU A 22 -9.22 10.63 11.06
N LYS A 23 -9.80 11.71 11.56
CA LYS A 23 -9.17 13.02 11.46
C LYS A 23 -7.83 13.08 12.21
N ALA A 24 -7.76 12.45 13.38
CA ALA A 24 -6.56 12.42 14.20
C ALA A 24 -5.45 11.56 13.56
N VAL A 25 -5.80 10.42 12.96
CA VAL A 25 -4.83 9.56 12.26
C VAL A 25 -4.34 10.23 10.98
N LEU A 26 -5.24 10.81 10.18
CA LEU A 26 -4.87 11.58 9.00
C LEU A 26 -3.99 12.80 9.35
N GLU A 27 -4.31 13.52 10.43
CA GLU A 27 -3.46 14.61 10.93
C GLU A 27 -2.09 14.08 11.35
N GLN A 28 -2.02 12.96 12.07
CA GLN A 28 -0.75 12.36 12.48
C GLN A 28 0.09 11.88 11.27
N CYS A 29 -0.54 11.30 10.25
CA CYS A 29 0.10 10.91 8.99
C CYS A 29 0.64 12.14 8.24
N ARG A 30 -0.14 13.22 8.17
CA ARG A 30 0.25 14.49 7.55
C ARG A 30 1.41 15.14 8.30
N ASP A 31 1.40 15.12 9.62
CA ASP A 31 2.47 15.66 10.46
C ASP A 31 3.76 14.86 10.32
N LEU A 32 3.66 13.53 10.25
CA LEU A 32 4.81 12.66 9.99
C LEU A 32 5.39 12.91 8.61
N LEU A 33 4.55 13.03 7.57
CA LEU A 33 4.97 13.40 6.22
C LEU A 33 5.66 14.77 6.20
N ALA A 34 5.08 15.78 6.86
CA ALA A 34 5.64 17.13 6.90
C ALA A 34 7.04 17.17 7.54
N LYS A 35 7.21 16.49 8.68
CA LYS A 35 8.51 16.37 9.37
C LYS A 35 9.54 15.64 8.52
N GLN A 36 9.12 14.56 7.87
CA GLN A 36 9.97 13.77 6.99
C GLN A 36 10.42 14.56 5.75
N LEU A 37 9.53 15.37 5.14
CA LEU A 37 9.88 16.31 4.06
C LEU A 37 10.86 17.40 4.51
N GLU A 38 10.76 17.84 5.78
CA GLU A 38 11.67 18.81 6.38
C GLU A 38 13.08 18.22 6.61
N TYR A 39 13.15 16.99 7.12
CA TYR A 39 14.43 16.27 7.30
C TYR A 39 15.11 15.96 5.98
N ALA A 40 14.33 15.56 4.98
CA ALA A 40 14.88 15.21 3.69
C ALA A 40 15.41 16.41 2.88
N LYS A 41 14.94 17.64 3.15
CA LYS A 41 15.56 18.88 2.66
C LYS A 41 16.97 19.11 3.23
N ARG A 42 17.31 18.47 4.35
CA ARG A 42 18.62 18.61 5.01
C ARG A 42 19.65 17.57 4.56
N ASP A 43 19.24 16.36 4.15
CA ASP A 43 20.19 15.26 3.88
C ASP A 43 20.06 14.53 2.52
N GLY A 44 19.16 14.94 1.61
CA GLY A 44 19.16 14.57 0.19
C GLY A 44 18.83 13.10 -0.18
N THR A 45 19.23 12.14 0.65
CA THR A 45 19.04 10.69 0.47
C THR A 45 17.80 10.16 1.20
N ASP A 46 17.25 10.91 2.17
CA ASP A 46 16.12 10.51 3.03
C ASP A 46 14.73 10.86 2.48
N PHE A 47 14.62 11.60 1.36
CA PHE A 47 13.32 12.06 0.83
C PHE A 47 12.44 10.92 0.29
N LEU A 48 13.08 9.87 -0.21
CA LEU A 48 12.37 8.71 -0.73
C LEU A 48 11.79 7.87 0.40
N ASP A 49 12.57 7.66 1.47
CA ASP A 49 12.17 6.85 2.62
C ASP A 49 11.05 7.53 3.42
N ALA A 50 11.18 8.84 3.61
CA ALA A 50 10.16 9.75 4.14
C ALA A 50 8.77 9.61 3.49
N SER A 51 8.74 9.77 2.17
CA SER A 51 7.50 9.81 1.39
C SER A 51 6.90 8.42 1.20
N GLN A 52 7.73 7.39 1.10
CA GLN A 52 7.29 5.99 1.11
C GLN A 52 6.71 5.59 2.46
N ASN A 53 7.33 5.99 3.58
CA ASN A 53 6.81 5.69 4.91
C ASN A 53 5.47 6.38 5.17
N ALA A 54 5.29 7.63 4.76
CA ALA A 54 3.99 8.31 4.90
C ALA A 54 2.89 7.64 4.05
N ARG A 55 3.22 7.20 2.83
CA ARG A 55 2.30 6.44 1.97
C ARG A 55 1.98 5.07 2.57
N LEU A 56 2.98 4.38 3.12
CA LEU A 56 2.80 3.12 3.81
C LEU A 56 1.85 3.26 5.00
N ILE A 57 1.98 4.31 5.82
CA ILE A 57 1.08 4.54 6.97
C ILE A 57 -0.35 4.85 6.50
N ALA A 58 -0.52 5.73 5.51
CA ALA A 58 -1.85 6.06 4.95
C ALA A 58 -2.52 4.84 4.29
N SER A 59 -1.75 4.07 3.52
CA SER A 59 -2.22 2.83 2.90
C SER A 59 -2.51 1.75 3.94
N ALA A 60 -1.73 1.67 5.02
CA ALA A 60 -2.00 0.74 6.13
C ALA A 60 -3.31 1.08 6.83
N GLU A 61 -3.59 2.36 7.13
CA GLU A 61 -4.87 2.79 7.73
C GLU A 61 -6.06 2.41 6.84
N HIS A 62 -5.98 2.76 5.55
CA HIS A 62 -7.03 2.45 4.58
C HIS A 62 -7.22 0.93 4.41
N TYR A 63 -6.11 0.17 4.39
CA TYR A 63 -6.09 -1.28 4.30
C TYR A 63 -6.71 -1.96 5.53
N TYR A 64 -6.36 -1.54 6.75
CA TYR A 64 -6.95 -2.09 7.97
C TYR A 64 -8.46 -1.82 8.05
N ARG A 65 -8.95 -0.73 7.45
CA ARG A 65 -10.38 -0.40 7.35
C ARG A 65 -11.14 -1.33 6.40
N ILE A 66 -10.58 -1.63 5.23
CA ILE A 66 -11.23 -2.48 4.22
C ILE A 66 -11.07 -3.98 4.54
N MET A 67 -9.99 -4.37 5.23
CA MET A 67 -9.77 -5.76 5.66
C MET A 67 -10.93 -6.31 6.50
N TYR A 68 -11.64 -5.47 7.26
CA TYR A 68 -12.81 -5.90 8.03
C TYR A 68 -14.02 -6.27 7.14
N TYR A 69 -14.18 -5.61 5.98
CA TYR A 69 -15.24 -5.95 5.02
C TYR A 69 -14.88 -7.17 4.16
N GLY A 70 -13.59 -7.49 4.04
CA GLY A 70 -13.08 -8.70 3.40
C GLY A 70 -13.34 -8.77 1.89
N GLY A 71 -12.64 -9.67 1.21
CA GLY A 71 -12.85 -9.94 -0.22
C GLY A 71 -11.98 -9.11 -1.17
N ALA A 72 -12.45 -8.98 -2.41
CA ALA A 72 -11.69 -8.48 -3.56
C ALA A 72 -11.12 -7.08 -3.35
N GLU A 73 -11.87 -6.18 -2.70
CA GLU A 73 -11.46 -4.78 -2.52
C GLU A 73 -10.22 -4.66 -1.61
N SER A 74 -10.17 -5.42 -0.51
CA SER A 74 -9.00 -5.45 0.38
C SER A 74 -7.76 -6.00 -0.32
N TRP A 75 -7.96 -7.01 -1.18
CA TRP A 75 -6.91 -7.63 -1.95
C TRP A 75 -6.36 -6.67 -3.00
N ASN A 76 -7.26 -6.07 -3.79
CA ASN A 76 -6.94 -5.15 -4.88
C ASN A 76 -6.24 -3.91 -4.37
N LEU A 77 -6.64 -3.40 -3.21
CA LEU A 77 -5.96 -2.27 -2.59
C LEU A 77 -4.50 -2.60 -2.24
N ARG A 78 -4.25 -3.76 -1.65
CA ARG A 78 -2.90 -4.18 -1.26
C ARG A 78 -2.00 -4.36 -2.49
N ASP A 79 -2.50 -5.05 -3.51
CA ASP A 79 -1.73 -5.32 -4.71
C ASP A 79 -1.49 -4.07 -5.56
N THR A 80 -2.47 -3.16 -5.62
CA THR A 80 -2.28 -1.81 -6.19
C THR A 80 -1.20 -1.04 -5.44
N HIS A 81 -1.22 -1.04 -4.10
CA HIS A 81 -0.22 -0.34 -3.31
C HIS A 81 1.21 -0.89 -3.52
N MET A 82 1.36 -2.22 -3.60
CA MET A 82 2.66 -2.82 -3.92
C MET A 82 3.15 -2.38 -5.31
N PHE A 83 2.26 -2.30 -6.29
CA PHE A 83 2.59 -1.85 -7.64
C PHE A 83 2.96 -0.36 -7.69
N GLU A 84 2.19 0.51 -7.04
CA GLU A 84 2.54 1.93 -6.92
C GLU A 84 3.89 2.13 -6.24
N THR A 85 4.18 1.36 -5.19
CA THR A 85 5.49 1.39 -4.52
C THR A 85 6.61 1.04 -5.49
N LEU A 86 6.44 0.00 -6.31
CA LEU A 86 7.39 -0.36 -7.35
C LEU A 86 7.58 0.78 -8.37
N GLU A 87 6.51 1.41 -8.86
CA GLU A 87 6.60 2.53 -9.81
C GLU A 87 7.41 3.69 -9.23
N HIS A 88 7.19 4.04 -7.96
CA HIS A 88 7.96 5.10 -7.30
C HIS A 88 9.43 4.74 -7.13
N LEU A 89 9.75 3.49 -6.78
CA LEU A 89 11.14 3.03 -6.66
C LEU A 89 11.87 3.06 -8.00
N LEU A 90 11.20 2.61 -9.08
CA LEU A 90 11.75 2.68 -10.44
C LEU A 90 11.95 4.13 -10.88
N HIS A 91 10.98 5.01 -10.62
CA HIS A 91 11.10 6.43 -10.95
C HIS A 91 12.28 7.08 -10.21
N ALA A 92 12.45 6.79 -8.93
CA ALA A 92 13.55 7.30 -8.12
C ALA A 92 14.93 6.79 -8.56
N GLY A 93 15.02 5.55 -9.03
CA GLY A 93 16.24 4.98 -9.58
C GLY A 93 16.61 5.53 -10.97
N GLY A 94 15.75 6.37 -11.57
CA GLY A 94 15.97 6.99 -12.88
C GLY A 94 15.67 6.07 -14.07
N PRO A 95 15.93 6.53 -15.30
CA PRO A 95 15.45 5.89 -16.53
C PRO A 95 16.02 4.48 -16.80
N ASN A 96 17.15 4.14 -16.18
CA ASN A 96 17.80 2.83 -16.33
C ASN A 96 17.59 1.92 -15.11
N ALA A 97 16.71 2.30 -14.18
CA ALA A 97 16.41 1.52 -12.99
C ALA A 97 15.89 0.13 -13.36
N LYS A 98 16.28 -0.86 -12.56
CA LYS A 98 15.77 -2.23 -12.64
C LYS A 98 15.35 -2.66 -11.25
N ALA A 99 14.31 -3.48 -11.18
CA ALA A 99 13.81 -4.04 -9.94
C ALA A 99 13.56 -5.54 -10.11
N VAL A 100 13.78 -6.28 -9.02
CA VAL A 100 13.36 -7.68 -8.88
C VAL A 100 12.31 -7.70 -7.78
N VAL A 101 11.10 -8.14 -8.13
CA VAL A 101 9.99 -8.26 -7.17
C VAL A 101 9.90 -9.70 -6.71
N TRP A 102 10.18 -9.93 -5.43
CA TRP A 102 9.94 -11.21 -4.77
C TRP A 102 8.65 -11.11 -3.97
N ALA A 103 7.67 -11.95 -4.29
CA ALA A 103 6.37 -12.00 -3.65
C ALA A 103 5.81 -13.44 -3.70
N HIS A 104 4.73 -13.69 -2.96
CA HIS A 104 4.04 -14.98 -3.00
C HIS A 104 3.39 -15.23 -4.37
N ASN A 105 3.19 -16.49 -4.75
CA ASN A 105 2.67 -16.87 -6.08
C ASN A 105 1.32 -16.22 -6.43
N SER A 106 0.46 -16.00 -5.44
CA SER A 106 -0.81 -15.29 -5.59
C SER A 106 -0.65 -13.85 -6.12
N HIS A 107 0.53 -13.25 -5.94
CA HIS A 107 0.83 -11.88 -6.34
C HIS A 107 1.53 -11.75 -7.69
N ILE A 108 2.33 -12.75 -8.12
CA ILE A 108 3.23 -12.61 -9.29
C ILE A 108 2.60 -13.06 -10.62
N GLY A 109 1.55 -13.89 -10.58
CA GLY A 109 0.84 -14.33 -11.79
C GLY A 109 0.13 -13.20 -12.54
N ASP A 110 -0.56 -13.50 -13.63
CA ASP A 110 -1.51 -12.57 -14.26
C ASP A 110 -2.93 -12.94 -13.82
N ALA A 111 -3.49 -12.18 -12.86
CA ALA A 111 -4.75 -12.54 -12.23
C ALA A 111 -5.91 -12.68 -13.23
N ARG A 112 -5.89 -11.96 -14.36
CA ARG A 112 -6.88 -12.07 -15.47
C ARG A 112 -7.08 -13.49 -15.98
N PHE A 113 -6.06 -14.34 -15.86
CA PHE A 113 -6.07 -15.73 -16.33
C PHE A 113 -6.18 -16.75 -15.19
N THR A 114 -6.63 -16.33 -14.01
CA THR A 114 -6.77 -17.18 -12.83
C THR A 114 -8.17 -17.07 -12.22
N GLY A 115 -8.51 -17.97 -11.29
CA GLY A 115 -9.75 -17.85 -10.52
C GLY A 115 -9.84 -16.56 -9.70
N MET A 116 -8.71 -15.91 -9.38
CA MET A 116 -8.70 -14.62 -8.68
C MET A 116 -9.36 -13.53 -9.55
N GLY A 117 -8.89 -13.32 -10.77
CA GLY A 117 -9.48 -12.31 -11.66
C GLY A 117 -10.86 -12.72 -12.20
N VAL A 118 -11.04 -13.99 -12.58
CA VAL A 118 -12.27 -14.43 -13.27
C VAL A 118 -13.46 -14.60 -12.32
N VAL A 119 -13.22 -15.08 -11.10
CA VAL A 119 -14.31 -15.45 -10.16
C VAL A 119 -14.42 -14.47 -9.00
N ARG A 120 -13.30 -13.89 -8.56
CA ARG A 120 -13.25 -13.05 -7.36
C ARG A 120 -13.05 -11.58 -7.64
N ASP A 121 -12.91 -11.16 -8.90
CA ASP A 121 -12.60 -9.78 -9.29
C ASP A 121 -11.33 -9.24 -8.58
N GLU A 122 -10.39 -10.15 -8.30
CA GLU A 122 -9.13 -9.85 -7.65
C GLU A 122 -8.03 -9.58 -8.69
N LEU A 123 -7.30 -8.48 -8.54
CA LEU A 123 -6.10 -8.16 -9.31
C LEU A 123 -4.83 -8.53 -8.53
N ASN A 124 -3.69 -8.56 -9.21
CA ASN A 124 -2.40 -8.70 -8.54
C ASN A 124 -1.29 -7.85 -9.17
N ILE A 125 -0.22 -7.63 -8.42
CA ILE A 125 0.94 -6.84 -8.90
C ILE A 125 1.54 -7.40 -10.19
N GLY A 126 1.55 -8.73 -10.36
CA GLY A 126 2.05 -9.37 -11.59
C GLY A 126 1.24 -8.99 -12.83
N GLN A 127 -0.08 -8.92 -12.73
CA GLN A 127 -0.96 -8.39 -13.78
C GLN A 127 -0.63 -6.91 -14.05
N LEU A 128 -0.57 -6.06 -13.01
CA LEU A 128 -0.34 -4.62 -13.16
C LEU A 128 1.02 -4.34 -13.83
N CYS A 129 2.08 -5.04 -13.42
CA CYS A 129 3.39 -4.99 -14.05
C CYS A 129 3.32 -5.36 -15.53
N ARG A 130 2.57 -6.40 -15.91
CA ARG A 130 2.43 -6.80 -17.30
C ARG A 130 1.63 -5.80 -18.12
N GLN A 131 0.61 -5.18 -17.55
CA GLN A 131 -0.17 -4.14 -18.22
C GLN A 131 0.64 -2.85 -18.43
N ARG A 132 1.52 -2.51 -17.49
CA ARG A 132 2.30 -1.28 -17.52
C ARG A 132 3.62 -1.38 -18.30
N PHE A 133 4.31 -2.50 -18.15
CA PHE A 133 5.69 -2.70 -18.64
C PHE A 133 5.81 -3.86 -19.64
N GLY A 134 4.73 -4.61 -19.88
CA GLY A 134 4.71 -5.63 -20.93
C GLY A 134 4.70 -4.98 -22.31
N ASN A 135 5.38 -5.62 -23.26
CA ASN A 135 5.31 -5.30 -24.68
C ASN A 135 4.13 -5.99 -25.35
#